data_AF-A0A845GFC7-F1
#
_entry.id   AF-A0A845GFC7-F1
#
_cell.length_a   1.000
_cell.length_b   1.000
_cell.length_c   1.000
_cell.angle_alpha   90.00
_cell.angle_beta   90.00
_cell.angle_gamma   90.00
#
_symmetry.space_group_name_H-M   'P 1'
#
loop_
_entity.id
_entity.type
_entity.pdbx_description
1 polymer ?
#
loop_
_entity_poly.entity_id
_entity_poly.type
_entity_poly.pdbx_seq_one_letter_code
_entity_poly.pdbx_strand_id
1 'polypeptide(L)'
;LAAPAGGDAARDLQRLLQVGVLCNQSQSNGGPSEPSDGSATEQALIALAVRAGHDPAASRAAFPLLSTELRAEGRNYMRTVHAQADPARRLVAVKGNPDEVLALCGDYLDGAGTRRLDR
;
A
#
# COMPACT_ATOMS: atom_id res chain seq x y z
N LEU A 1 -8.32 -12.98 -19.93
CA LEU A 1 -9.13 -12.26 -18.91
C LEU A 1 -9.19 -10.80 -19.35
N ALA A 2 -10.35 -10.34 -19.79
CA ALA A 2 -10.53 -8.95 -20.21
C ALA A 2 -10.47 -8.04 -18.97
N ALA A 3 -9.74 -6.93 -19.06
CA ALA A 3 -9.69 -5.91 -18.02
C ALA A 3 -11.07 -5.25 -17.89
N PRO A 4 -11.57 -4.99 -16.68
CA PRO A 4 -12.83 -4.27 -16.51
C PRO A 4 -12.71 -2.84 -17.04
N ALA A 5 -13.83 -2.33 -17.55
CA ALA A 5 -13.94 -1.04 -18.24
C ALA A 5 -13.41 0.11 -17.38
N GLY A 6 -12.57 0.94 -18.01
CA GLY A 6 -11.67 1.89 -17.37
C GLY A 6 -12.35 3.13 -16.81
N GLY A 7 -11.79 3.61 -15.69
CA GLY A 7 -12.10 4.89 -15.06
C GLY A 7 -11.83 4.86 -13.56
N ASP A 8 -12.79 4.31 -12.81
CA ASP A 8 -12.83 4.46 -11.35
C ASP A 8 -12.52 3.16 -10.58
N ALA A 9 -12.91 1.97 -11.07
CA ALA A 9 -12.42 0.68 -10.56
C ALA A 9 -10.92 0.44 -10.84
N ALA A 10 -10.32 1.30 -11.67
CA ALA A 10 -8.88 1.38 -11.79
C ALA A 10 -8.28 2.21 -10.64
N ARG A 11 -9.01 3.19 -10.08
CA ARG A 11 -8.48 4.15 -9.11
C ARG A 11 -8.36 3.55 -7.71
N ASP A 12 -9.38 2.81 -7.26
CA ASP A 12 -9.36 2.08 -5.99
C ASP A 12 -8.26 1.01 -5.98
N LEU A 13 -8.12 0.23 -7.08
CA LEU A 13 -7.04 -0.71 -7.26
C LEU A 13 -5.66 -0.03 -7.23
N GLN A 14 -5.47 1.07 -7.96
CA GLN A 14 -4.19 1.79 -7.95
C GLN A 14 -3.84 2.33 -6.54
N ARG A 15 -4.84 2.83 -5.79
CA ARG A 15 -4.65 3.23 -4.38
C ARG A 15 -4.27 2.05 -3.49
N LEU A 16 -4.93 0.91 -3.65
CA LEU A 16 -4.63 -0.31 -2.90
C LEU A 16 -3.20 -0.80 -3.18
N LEU A 17 -2.79 -0.82 -4.45
CA LEU A 17 -1.44 -1.23 -4.85
C LEU A 17 -0.39 -0.25 -4.34
N GLN A 18 -0.65 1.06 -4.36
CA GLN A 18 0.24 2.06 -3.79
C GLN A 18 0.47 1.81 -2.30
N VAL A 19 -0.59 1.54 -1.51
CA VAL A 19 -0.45 1.17 -0.09
C VAL A 19 0.35 -0.12 0.05
N GLY A 20 0.08 -1.11 -0.79
CA GLY A 20 0.80 -2.39 -0.83
C GLY A 20 2.28 -2.29 -1.21
N VAL A 21 2.71 -1.21 -1.88
CA VAL A 21 4.10 -0.91 -2.21
C VAL A 21 4.79 -0.09 -1.11
N LEU A 22 4.11 0.94 -0.62
CA LEU A 22 4.67 1.91 0.33
C LEU A 22 4.76 1.35 1.75
N CYS A 23 3.75 0.61 2.18
CA CYS A 23 3.74 -0.07 3.48
C CYS A 23 4.28 -1.50 3.31
N ASN A 24 5.49 -1.69 2.78
CA ASN A 24 6.01 -3.02 2.45
C ASN A 24 7.52 -3.11 2.65
N GLN A 25 7.94 -4.13 3.40
CA GLN A 25 9.33 -4.37 3.75
C GLN A 25 10.09 -5.14 2.68
N SER A 26 9.42 -5.73 1.70
CA SER A 26 10.06 -6.46 0.63
C SER A 26 10.86 -5.53 -0.28
N GLN A 27 12.16 -5.78 -0.28
CA GLN A 27 13.11 -5.19 -1.19
C GLN A 27 13.60 -6.27 -2.16
N SER A 28 13.74 -5.91 -3.43
CA SER A 28 14.51 -6.71 -4.38
C SER A 28 15.97 -6.38 -4.15
N ASN A 29 16.65 -7.15 -3.30
CA ASN A 29 18.04 -6.90 -2.92
C ASN A 29 19.06 -7.34 -4.00
N GLY A 30 18.62 -7.70 -5.21
CA GLY A 30 19.51 -8.15 -6.28
C GLY A 30 18.88 -9.19 -7.20
N GLY A 31 19.74 -9.93 -7.90
CA GLY A 31 19.35 -10.91 -8.91
C GLY A 31 18.46 -12.06 -8.39
N PRO A 32 17.98 -12.93 -9.29
CA PRO A 32 16.90 -13.89 -9.05
C PRO A 32 17.15 -14.96 -7.96
N SER A 33 18.37 -15.03 -7.40
CA SER A 33 18.77 -16.03 -6.41
C SER A 33 18.94 -15.47 -5.00
N GLU A 34 18.79 -14.17 -4.79
CA GLU A 34 18.90 -13.58 -3.44
C GLU A 34 17.55 -13.66 -2.71
N PRO A 35 17.54 -14.07 -1.41
CA PRO A 35 16.33 -14.02 -0.60
C PRO A 35 15.76 -12.61 -0.58
N SER A 36 14.52 -12.44 -1.05
CA SER A 36 13.82 -11.17 -0.89
C SER A 36 13.37 -11.07 0.56
N ASP A 37 13.70 -9.95 1.21
CA ASP A 37 13.17 -9.63 2.53
C ASP A 37 11.62 -9.56 2.49
N GLY A 38 10.99 -9.74 3.64
CA GLY A 38 9.53 -9.62 3.80
C GLY A 38 8.75 -10.92 3.55
N SER A 39 7.50 -10.91 4.02
CA SER A 39 6.63 -12.09 4.01
C SER A 39 6.19 -12.51 2.59
N ALA A 40 5.73 -13.76 2.43
CA ALA A 40 5.15 -14.23 1.17
C ALA A 40 4.01 -13.31 0.67
N THR A 41 3.20 -12.77 1.59
CA THR A 41 2.13 -11.80 1.27
C THR A 41 2.70 -10.48 0.76
N GLU A 42 3.79 -9.99 1.35
CA GLU A 42 4.45 -8.77 0.92
C GLU A 42 5.04 -8.88 -0.48
N GLN A 43 5.71 -10.00 -0.75
CA GLN A 43 6.26 -10.29 -2.08
C GLN A 43 5.14 -10.40 -3.12
N ALA A 44 4.02 -11.06 -2.77
CA ALA A 44 2.86 -11.16 -3.64
C ALA A 44 2.23 -9.80 -3.98
N LEU A 45 2.18 -8.86 -3.02
CA LEU A 45 1.68 -7.51 -3.26
C LEU A 45 2.57 -6.72 -4.22
N ILE A 46 3.90 -6.84 -4.08
CA ILE A 46 4.85 -6.22 -5.03
C ILE A 46 4.68 -6.82 -6.43
N ALA A 47 4.60 -8.16 -6.53
CA ALA A 47 4.40 -8.84 -7.82
C ALA A 47 3.07 -8.45 -8.47
N LEU A 48 1.99 -8.31 -7.70
CA LEU A 48 0.70 -7.83 -8.19
C LEU A 48 0.80 -6.40 -8.71
N ALA A 49 1.47 -5.50 -7.98
CA ALA A 49 1.67 -4.12 -8.40
C ALA A 49 2.39 -4.04 -9.75
N VAL A 50 3.50 -4.79 -9.91
CA VAL A 50 4.25 -4.88 -11.17
C VAL A 50 3.36 -5.41 -12.31
N ARG A 51 2.60 -6.49 -12.08
CA ARG A 51 1.68 -7.06 -13.09
C ARG A 51 0.56 -6.09 -13.48
N ALA A 52 0.19 -5.18 -12.60
CA ALA A 52 -0.80 -4.13 -12.85
C ALA A 52 -0.20 -2.86 -13.49
N GLY A 53 1.08 -2.89 -13.89
CA GLY A 53 1.77 -1.76 -14.51
C GLY A 53 2.24 -0.68 -13.53
N HIS A 54 2.22 -0.97 -12.23
CA HIS A 54 2.72 -0.06 -11.20
C HIS A 54 4.22 -0.30 -10.99
N ASP A 55 5.01 0.77 -10.94
CA ASP A 55 6.46 0.71 -10.68
C ASP A 55 6.73 0.93 -9.18
N PRO A 56 7.13 -0.11 -8.42
CA PRO A 56 7.38 0.02 -6.99
C PRO A 56 8.54 0.97 -6.66
N ALA A 57 9.57 1.02 -7.50
CA ALA A 57 10.74 1.87 -7.29
C ALA A 57 10.38 3.34 -7.51
N ALA A 58 9.68 3.64 -8.60
CA ALA A 58 9.17 5.00 -8.86
C ALA A 58 8.21 5.47 -7.75
N SER A 59 7.31 4.60 -7.28
CA SER A 59 6.40 4.94 -6.17
C SER A 59 7.15 5.26 -4.87
N ARG A 60 8.14 4.45 -4.49
CA ARG A 60 8.96 4.70 -3.29
C ARG A 60 9.80 5.98 -3.41
N ALA A 61 10.29 6.29 -4.61
CA ALA A 61 11.02 7.54 -4.87
C ALA A 61 10.10 8.77 -4.78
N ALA A 62 8.86 8.68 -5.29
CA ALA A 62 7.88 9.76 -5.22
C ALA A 62 7.33 9.99 -3.80
N PHE A 63 7.37 8.97 -2.95
CA PHE A 63 6.91 9.02 -1.55
C PHE A 63 8.01 8.53 -0.59
N PRO A 64 9.09 9.31 -0.39
CA PRO A 64 10.20 8.91 0.47
C PRO A 64 9.73 8.54 1.88
N LEU A 65 10.20 7.39 2.37
CA LEU A 65 9.89 6.90 3.71
C LEU A 65 10.50 7.80 4.78
N LEU A 66 9.70 8.21 5.76
CA LEU A 66 10.12 9.01 6.90
C LEU A 66 10.16 8.19 8.19
N SER A 67 9.18 7.31 8.39
CA SER A 67 9.14 6.43 9.55
C SER A 67 8.35 5.16 9.27
N THR A 68 8.70 4.11 10.01
CA THR A 68 8.02 2.82 10.00
C THR A 68 7.67 2.44 11.42
N GLU A 69 6.42 2.06 11.64
CA GLU A 69 5.94 1.42 12.85
C GLU A 69 5.51 0.01 12.52
N LEU A 70 6.29 -0.94 13.02
CA LEU A 70 6.02 -2.35 12.87
C LEU A 70 4.85 -2.77 13.78
N ARG A 71 4.33 -3.96 13.45
CA ARG A 71 3.41 -4.68 14.33
C ARG A 71 4.06 -4.89 15.70
N ALA A 72 3.24 -4.85 16.73
CA ALA A 72 3.65 -5.09 18.11
C ALA A 72 2.48 -5.70 18.89
N GLU A 73 2.73 -6.15 20.11
CA GLU A 73 1.65 -6.56 21.01
C GLU A 73 0.63 -5.42 21.17
N GLY A 74 -0.66 -5.73 20.98
CA GLY A 74 -1.73 -4.72 20.96
C GLY A 74 -1.83 -3.86 19.69
N ARG A 75 -1.01 -4.11 18.66
CA ARG A 75 -1.08 -3.45 17.36
C ARG A 75 -0.76 -4.43 16.23
N ASN A 76 -1.79 -5.04 15.66
CA ASN A 76 -1.69 -6.05 14.61
C ASN A 76 -1.66 -5.45 13.18
N TYR A 77 -1.39 -4.15 13.07
CA TYR A 77 -1.12 -3.45 11.83
C TYR A 77 0.28 -2.83 11.79
N MET A 78 0.80 -2.68 10.58
CA MET A 78 2.00 -1.92 10.27
C MET A 78 1.58 -0.56 9.71
N ARG A 79 2.35 0.48 10.03
CA ARG A 79 2.18 1.85 9.54
C ARG A 79 3.49 2.36 8.97
N THR A 80 3.44 3.04 7.83
CA THR A 80 4.57 3.80 7.29
C THR A 80 4.14 5.23 7.00
N VAL A 81 5.03 6.18 7.25
CA VAL A 81 4.82 7.61 7.00
C VAL A 81 5.76 8.04 5.89
N HIS A 82 5.21 8.72 4.89
CA HIS A 82 5.93 9.13 3.69
C HIS A 82 5.83 10.63 3.48
N ALA A 83 6.93 11.22 3.01
CA ALA A 83 6.93 12.57 2.46
C ALA A 83 6.11 12.61 1.16
N GLN A 84 5.67 13.81 0.80
CA GLN A 84 5.00 14.10 -0.47
C GLN A 84 5.65 15.33 -1.10
N ALA A 85 5.29 15.63 -2.35
CA ALA A 85 5.74 16.83 -3.05
C ALA A 85 5.43 18.12 -2.26
N ASP A 86 4.29 18.16 -1.58
CA ASP A 86 3.96 19.21 -0.62
C ASP A 86 4.57 18.88 0.76
N PRO A 87 5.57 19.66 1.23
CA PRO A 87 6.24 19.40 2.50
C PRO A 87 5.35 19.64 3.73
N ALA A 88 4.18 20.29 3.58
CA ALA A 88 3.20 20.43 4.67
C ALA A 88 2.33 19.17 4.85
N ARG A 89 2.37 18.23 3.90
CA ARG A 89 1.53 17.03 3.91
C ARG A 89 2.35 15.76 4.08
N ARG A 90 1.68 14.72 4.57
CA ARG A 90 2.24 13.38 4.74
C ARG A 90 1.24 12.36 4.22
N LEU A 91 1.76 11.30 3.61
CA LEU A 91 0.98 10.11 3.30
C LEU A 91 1.27 9.05 4.37
N VAL A 92 0.21 8.52 4.97
CA VAL A 92 0.30 7.41 5.93
C VAL A 92 -0.31 6.18 5.27
N ALA A 93 0.50 5.14 5.10
CA ALA A 93 0.05 3.86 4.57
C ALA A 93 -0.04 2.84 5.71
N VAL A 94 -1.14 2.10 5.77
CA VAL A 94 -1.43 1.15 6.84
C VAL A 94 -1.89 -0.18 6.23
N LYS A 95 -1.38 -1.29 6.74
CA LYS A 95 -1.85 -2.65 6.41
C LYS A 95 -1.82 -3.51 7.65
N GLY A 96 -2.78 -4.41 7.82
CA GLY A 96 -2.96 -5.03 9.13
C GLY A 96 -4.05 -6.08 9.21
N ASN A 97 -4.31 -6.48 10.45
CA ASN A 97 -5.57 -7.09 10.81
C ASN A 97 -6.74 -6.21 10.27
N PRO A 98 -7.71 -6.79 9.54
CA PRO A 98 -8.79 -6.04 8.93
C PRO A 98 -9.62 -5.22 9.93
N ASP A 99 -9.99 -5.78 11.07
CA ASP A 99 -10.84 -5.12 12.06
C ASP A 99 -10.14 -3.92 12.70
N GLU A 100 -8.85 -4.07 13.03
CA GLU A 100 -8.06 -2.96 13.58
C GLU A 100 -7.84 -1.85 12.56
N VAL A 101 -7.61 -2.19 11.29
CA VAL A 101 -7.48 -1.16 10.23
C VAL A 101 -8.83 -0.46 10.00
N LEU A 102 -9.93 -1.21 9.95
CA LEU A 102 -11.26 -0.65 9.76
C LEU A 102 -11.65 0.31 10.90
N ALA A 103 -11.26 0.00 12.13
CA ALA A 103 -11.45 0.89 13.29
C ALA A 103 -10.74 2.25 13.16
N LEU A 104 -9.66 2.33 12.37
CA LEU A 104 -8.95 3.58 12.07
C LEU A 104 -9.62 4.40 10.95
N CYS A 105 -10.54 3.79 10.20
CA CYS A 105 -11.15 4.41 9.02
C CYS A 105 -12.43 5.18 9.38
N GLY A 106 -12.61 6.33 8.73
CA GLY A 106 -13.88 7.06 8.70
C GLY A 106 -14.63 6.92 7.38
N ASP A 107 -13.91 6.59 6.31
CA ASP A 107 -14.40 6.60 4.94
C ASP A 107 -13.73 5.45 4.16
N TYR A 108 -14.37 4.98 3.10
CA TYR A 108 -13.84 3.99 2.16
C TYR A 108 -13.88 4.53 0.73
N LEU A 109 -13.04 3.97 -0.14
CA LEU A 109 -13.00 4.27 -1.56
C LEU A 109 -13.47 3.05 -2.34
N ASP A 110 -14.32 3.27 -3.32
CA ASP A 110 -14.72 2.28 -4.32
C ASP A 110 -14.83 2.91 -5.70
N GLY A 111 -15.23 2.10 -6.69
CA GLY A 111 -15.43 2.53 -8.07
C GLY A 111 -16.44 3.66 -8.31
N ALA A 112 -17.14 4.18 -7.31
CA ALA A 112 -17.97 5.40 -7.40
C ALA A 112 -17.35 6.61 -6.69
N GLY A 113 -16.31 6.42 -5.87
CA GLY A 113 -15.63 7.48 -5.13
C GLY A 113 -15.48 7.20 -3.64
N THR A 114 -15.18 8.25 -2.86
CA THR A 114 -15.04 8.15 -1.41
C THR A 114 -16.39 8.27 -0.73
N ARG A 115 -16.71 7.35 0.18
CA ARG A 115 -17.96 7.31 0.94
C ARG A 115 -17.69 7.13 2.43
N ARG A 116 -18.62 7.60 3.26
CA ARG A 116 -18.56 7.42 4.71
C ARG A 116 -18.73 5.95 5.08
N LEU A 117 -17.90 5.45 5.99
CA LEU A 117 -18.14 4.15 6.62
C LEU A 117 -19.30 4.27 7.61
N ASP A 118 -20.27 3.36 7.47
CA ASP A 118 -21.25 3.08 8.50
C ASP A 118 -20.54 2.42 9.70
N ARG A 119 -21.03 2.75 10.91
CA ARG A 119 -20.49 2.25 12.18
C ARG A 119 -21.61 1.74 13.05
#